data_AF-A0A246ANM0-F1
#
_entry.id   AF-A0A246ANM0-F1
#
_cell.length_a   1.000
_cell.length_b   1.000
_cell.length_c   1.000
_cell.angle_alpha   90.00
_cell.angle_beta   90.00
_cell.angle_gamma   90.00
#
_symmetry.space_group_name_H-M   'P 1'
#
loop_
_entity.id
_entity.type
_entity.pdbx_description
1 polymer ?
#
loop_
_entity_poly.entity_id
_entity_poly.type
_entity_poly.pdbx_seq_one_letter_code
_entity_poly.pdbx_strand_id
1 'polypeptide(L)'
;MLKDINDCLLLQINKFPNLKGRLVKLIDFLFEFRKVAAGNLMRNPAFILHVMRSKVIAKPGTLGFGAVFNPGVLQENGRIIMVAKGQLVPWFKTRGAQRQFYLKGKPTVFLLDQKTHIQEKHIITDILDFPMDERWAIEDTRMFWWKGRKMVNHSLVMIGPVDGVDNQVSVKSALSVLENEAKTFRFCGFPQVDFPVQNFEKNWVYKEWENELLLFYSISPFRVLRLENENNLEFKSIINQPLSSKITNPGGFGTMVSFSANPVDFDENYWLMIVHQIDNKISGRCYYHWAVLINKATVIPERMSSKPVFSGMGARGRTPGVRYISSVLRVGDEILFFAGEGDVHVTVTRKPVKTIIKDMVDL
;
A
#
# COMPACT_ATOMS: atom_id res chain seq x y z
N MET A 1 40.64 29.40 -2.05
CA MET A 1 39.71 30.50 -2.34
C MET A 1 38.23 30.12 -2.18
N LEU A 2 37.64 29.27 -3.03
CA LEU A 2 36.23 28.84 -2.88
C LEU A 2 35.96 28.07 -1.56
N LYS A 3 36.93 27.26 -1.12
CA LYS A 3 36.88 26.52 0.14
C LYS A 3 36.91 27.47 1.35
N ASP A 4 37.82 28.44 1.35
CA ASP A 4 37.97 29.42 2.43
C ASP A 4 36.75 30.34 2.56
N ILE A 5 36.11 30.70 1.44
CA ILE A 5 34.84 31.44 1.41
C ILE A 5 33.71 30.60 2.03
N ASN A 6 33.65 29.31 1.70
CA ASN A 6 32.62 28.40 2.21
C ASN A 6 32.78 28.16 3.73
N ASP A 7 34.02 27.97 4.19
CA ASP A 7 34.34 27.76 5.60
C ASP A 7 34.06 29.02 6.44
N CYS A 8 34.34 30.21 5.89
CA CYS A 8 34.03 31.48 6.54
C CYS A 8 32.50 31.74 6.61
N LEU A 9 31.76 31.38 5.56
CA LEU A 9 30.29 31.43 5.54
C LEU A 9 29.67 30.45 6.56
N LEU A 10 30.19 29.23 6.67
CA LEU A 10 29.75 28.23 7.65
C LEU A 10 30.01 28.70 9.09
N LEU A 11 31.17 29.31 9.35
CA LEU A 11 31.51 29.88 10.65
C LEU A 11 30.61 31.07 11.02
N GLN A 12 30.29 31.93 10.05
CA GLN A 12 29.36 33.05 10.24
C GLN A 12 27.93 32.58 10.51
N ILE A 13 27.42 31.60 9.76
CA ILE A 13 26.06 31.04 9.94
C ILE A 13 25.93 30.32 11.29
N ASN A 14 26.98 29.65 11.77
CA ASN A 14 26.97 28.97 13.07
C ASN A 14 26.92 29.92 14.28
N LYS A 15 27.31 31.21 14.13
CA LYS A 15 27.18 32.23 15.18
C LYS A 15 25.74 32.71 15.41
N PHE A 16 24.82 32.42 14.48
CA PHE A 16 23.42 32.85 14.56
C PHE A 16 22.49 31.62 14.52
N PRO A 17 22.28 30.92 15.63
CA PRO A 17 21.44 29.71 15.67
C PRO A 17 20.01 29.94 15.16
N ASN A 18 19.46 31.14 15.35
CA ASN A 18 18.17 31.53 14.80
C ASN A 18 18.19 31.70 13.28
N LEU A 19 19.30 32.19 12.71
CA LEU A 19 19.49 32.31 11.26
C LEU A 19 19.67 30.92 10.63
N LYS A 20 20.46 30.04 11.26
CA LYS A 20 20.61 28.63 10.85
C LYS A 20 19.27 27.91 10.83
N GLY A 21 18.46 28.05 11.88
CA GLY A 21 17.11 27.48 11.93
C GLY A 21 16.16 28.04 10.86
N ARG A 22 16.26 29.34 10.54
CA ARG A 22 15.47 29.97 9.45
C ARG A 22 15.95 29.55 8.06
N LEU A 23 17.26 29.41 7.85
CA LEU A 23 17.86 29.00 6.58
C LEU A 23 17.54 27.54 6.28
N VAL A 24 17.63 26.64 7.26
CA VAL A 24 17.19 25.25 7.13
C VAL A 24 15.70 25.19 6.78
N LYS A 25 14.84 25.96 7.47
CA LYS A 25 13.41 26.05 7.12
C LYS A 25 13.16 26.57 5.70
N LEU A 26 13.94 27.55 5.24
CA LEU A 26 13.84 28.08 3.88
C LEU A 26 14.30 27.05 2.84
N ILE A 27 15.41 26.37 3.10
CA ILE A 27 15.93 25.29 2.25
C ILE A 27 14.92 24.14 2.18
N ASP A 28 14.39 23.69 3.32
CA ASP A 28 13.33 22.68 3.40
C ASP A 28 12.07 23.13 2.65
N PHE A 29 11.68 24.40 2.80
CA PHE A 29 10.57 24.98 2.05
C PHE A 29 10.82 24.96 0.55
N LEU A 30 12.02 25.36 0.09
CA LEU A 30 12.40 25.34 -1.32
C LEU A 30 12.46 23.92 -1.88
N PHE A 31 12.96 22.95 -1.12
CA PHE A 31 12.95 21.53 -1.50
C PHE A 31 11.52 20.99 -1.62
N GLU A 32 10.65 21.29 -0.66
CA GLU A 32 9.24 20.89 -0.71
C GLU A 32 8.48 21.62 -1.82
N PHE A 33 8.74 22.92 -2.02
CA PHE A 33 8.16 23.70 -3.11
C PHE A 33 8.60 23.18 -4.48
N ARG A 34 9.88 22.84 -4.65
CA ARG A 34 10.41 22.25 -5.89
C ARG A 34 9.72 20.93 -6.21
N LYS A 35 9.52 20.05 -5.22
CA LYS A 35 8.76 18.79 -5.42
C LYS A 35 7.35 19.05 -5.91
N VAL A 36 6.66 20.02 -5.30
CA VAL A 36 5.28 20.40 -5.66
C VAL A 36 5.23 21.03 -7.06
N ALA A 37 6.10 22.00 -7.35
CA ALA A 37 6.13 22.71 -8.63
C ALA A 37 6.50 21.79 -9.79
N ALA A 38 7.60 21.02 -9.67
CA ALA A 38 8.01 20.04 -10.67
C ALA A 38 6.95 18.95 -10.85
N GLY A 39 6.39 18.44 -9.75
CA GLY A 39 5.31 17.46 -9.76
C GLY A 39 4.05 17.97 -10.47
N ASN A 40 3.68 19.25 -10.28
CA ASN A 40 2.51 19.85 -10.93
C ASN A 40 2.74 20.10 -12.43
N LEU A 41 3.94 20.50 -12.84
CA LEU A 41 4.28 20.67 -14.27
C LEU A 41 4.27 19.33 -15.01
N MET A 42 4.88 18.30 -14.44
CA MET A 42 4.91 16.95 -15.01
C MET A 42 3.56 16.22 -14.95
N ARG A 43 2.60 16.74 -14.16
CA ARG A 43 1.28 16.13 -13.98
C ARG A 43 0.38 16.31 -15.21
N ASN A 44 0.46 17.41 -15.95
CA ASN A 44 -0.69 17.91 -16.71
C ASN A 44 -1.34 16.87 -17.67
N PRO A 45 -0.61 16.18 -18.57
CA PRO A 45 -1.24 15.20 -19.46
C PRO A 45 -1.58 13.87 -18.76
N ALA A 46 -0.67 13.36 -17.92
CA ALA A 46 -0.84 12.08 -17.23
C ALA A 46 -1.98 12.14 -16.21
N PHE A 47 -2.14 13.27 -15.52
CA PHE A 47 -3.21 13.54 -14.57
C PHE A 47 -4.58 13.54 -15.26
N ILE A 48 -4.72 14.24 -16.39
CA ILE A 48 -5.99 14.27 -17.14
C ILE A 48 -6.39 12.87 -17.59
N LEU A 49 -5.48 12.14 -18.23
CA LEU A 49 -5.73 10.76 -18.66
C LEU A 49 -6.09 9.85 -17.49
N HIS A 50 -5.40 10.01 -16.36
CA HIS A 50 -5.68 9.25 -15.16
C HIS A 50 -7.05 9.57 -14.57
N VAL A 51 -7.43 10.85 -14.49
CA VAL A 51 -8.73 11.28 -13.98
C VAL A 51 -9.86 10.75 -14.84
N MET A 52 -9.71 10.77 -16.17
CA MET A 52 -10.70 10.20 -17.10
C MET A 52 -10.86 8.68 -16.96
N ARG A 53 -9.81 7.97 -16.54
CA ARG A 53 -9.76 6.51 -16.43
C ARG A 53 -9.96 5.98 -15.00
N SER A 54 -10.16 6.85 -14.02
CA SER A 54 -10.30 6.46 -12.62
C SER A 54 -11.48 7.14 -11.96
N LYS A 55 -12.28 6.36 -11.24
CA LYS A 55 -13.39 6.85 -10.43
C LYS A 55 -12.93 7.01 -8.99
N VAL A 56 -13.22 8.15 -8.38
CA VAL A 56 -13.00 8.37 -6.94
C VAL A 56 -14.13 7.71 -6.16
N ILE A 57 -13.79 6.85 -5.21
CA ILE A 57 -14.74 6.20 -4.30
C ILE A 57 -14.82 6.98 -2.99
N ALA A 58 -13.67 7.30 -2.40
CA ALA A 58 -13.58 8.08 -1.17
C ALA A 58 -12.53 9.19 -1.31
N LYS A 59 -12.78 10.31 -0.62
CA LYS A 59 -11.94 11.52 -0.63
C LYS A 59 -11.91 12.17 0.76
N PRO A 60 -11.04 13.16 1.02
CA PRO A 60 -11.10 13.95 2.26
C PRO A 60 -12.52 14.43 2.58
N GLY A 61 -12.93 14.31 3.83
CA GLY A 61 -14.29 14.56 4.34
C GLY A 61 -15.19 13.33 4.39
N THR A 62 -14.82 12.21 3.77
CA THR A 62 -15.60 10.96 3.83
C THR A 62 -15.63 10.44 5.26
N LEU A 63 -16.83 10.29 5.84
CA LEU A 63 -17.04 9.88 7.24
C LEU A 63 -16.30 10.78 8.25
N GLY A 64 -16.06 12.04 7.92
CA GLY A 64 -15.37 13.00 8.79
C GLY A 64 -13.84 12.87 8.80
N PHE A 65 -13.25 11.96 8.02
CA PHE A 65 -11.79 11.79 7.95
C PHE A 65 -11.15 12.76 6.96
N GLY A 66 -9.98 13.32 7.31
CA GLY A 66 -9.19 14.16 6.42
C GLY A 66 -8.51 13.39 5.28
N ALA A 67 -8.43 12.07 5.36
CA ALA A 67 -7.93 11.17 4.31
C ALA A 67 -8.61 9.80 4.41
N VAL A 68 -8.90 9.18 3.26
CA VAL A 68 -9.31 7.76 3.18
C VAL A 68 -8.53 7.12 2.04
N PHE A 69 -7.78 6.05 2.29
CA PHE A 69 -6.84 5.49 1.31
C PHE A 69 -6.47 4.01 1.57
N ASN A 70 -5.72 3.43 0.64
CA ASN A 70 -5.18 2.06 0.62
C ASN A 70 -6.23 0.96 0.96
N PRO A 71 -7.26 0.81 0.11
CA PRO A 71 -8.34 -0.13 0.34
C PRO A 71 -7.96 -1.61 0.14
N GLY A 72 -8.52 -2.49 0.96
CA GLY A 72 -8.70 -3.91 0.69
C GLY A 72 -10.12 -4.18 0.18
N VAL A 73 -10.30 -5.13 -0.73
CA VAL A 73 -11.63 -5.47 -1.28
C VAL A 73 -11.88 -6.97 -1.33
N LEU A 74 -13.14 -7.35 -1.18
CA LEU A 74 -13.69 -8.67 -1.46
C LEU A 74 -15.00 -8.55 -2.23
N GLN A 75 -15.37 -9.63 -2.93
CA GLN A 75 -16.70 -9.78 -3.50
C GLN A 75 -17.51 -10.77 -2.65
N GLU A 76 -18.76 -10.41 -2.34
CA GLU A 76 -19.71 -11.22 -1.58
C GLU A 76 -21.12 -10.97 -2.15
N ASN A 77 -21.83 -12.02 -2.58
CA ASN A 77 -23.23 -11.94 -3.01
C ASN A 77 -23.53 -10.83 -4.04
N GLY A 78 -22.64 -10.69 -5.04
CA GLY A 78 -22.77 -9.67 -6.09
C GLY A 78 -22.46 -8.23 -5.65
N ARG A 79 -22.03 -8.02 -4.39
CA ARG A 79 -21.55 -6.75 -3.86
C ARG A 79 -20.04 -6.76 -3.68
N ILE A 80 -19.46 -5.57 -3.61
CA ILE A 80 -18.03 -5.39 -3.28
C ILE A 80 -17.96 -4.81 -1.88
N ILE A 81 -17.29 -5.52 -0.98
CA ILE A 81 -16.94 -5.03 0.35
C ILE A 81 -15.57 -4.39 0.23
N MET A 82 -15.43 -3.16 0.69
CA MET A 82 -14.17 -2.43 0.69
C MET A 82 -13.87 -1.93 2.09
N VAL A 83 -12.69 -2.25 2.60
CA VAL A 83 -12.13 -1.70 3.84
C VAL A 83 -11.02 -0.75 3.46
N ALA A 84 -10.99 0.46 4.01
CA ALA A 84 -9.91 1.43 3.78
C ALA A 84 -9.50 2.12 5.07
N LYS A 85 -8.26 2.62 5.13
CA LYS A 85 -7.81 3.44 6.26
C LYS A 85 -8.46 4.82 6.19
N GLY A 86 -9.28 5.15 7.18
CA GLY A 86 -9.66 6.54 7.48
C GLY A 86 -8.64 7.16 8.42
N GLN A 87 -8.09 8.32 8.05
CA GLN A 87 -7.15 9.07 8.88
C GLN A 87 -7.71 10.47 9.17
N LEU A 88 -7.72 10.87 10.45
CA LEU A 88 -8.34 12.12 10.90
C LEU A 88 -7.74 13.33 10.17
N VAL A 89 -6.41 13.35 10.09
CA VAL A 89 -5.65 14.37 9.38
C VAL A 89 -4.59 13.67 8.52
N PRO A 90 -4.45 13.99 7.22
CA PRO A 90 -3.41 13.40 6.38
C PRO A 90 -2.03 13.54 7.03
N TRP A 91 -1.20 12.50 6.97
CA TRP A 91 0.08 12.44 7.72
C TRP A 91 1.02 13.61 7.40
N PHE A 92 1.01 14.12 6.16
CA PHE A 92 1.83 15.26 5.79
C PHE A 92 1.37 16.59 6.42
N LYS A 93 0.15 16.65 6.95
CA LYS A 93 -0.39 17.79 7.71
C LYS A 93 -0.19 17.65 9.22
N THR A 94 0.15 16.46 9.73
CA THR A 94 0.35 16.21 11.17
C THR A 94 1.76 16.64 11.61
N ARG A 95 2.10 17.91 11.35
CA ARG A 95 3.35 18.57 11.78
C ARG A 95 3.03 19.67 12.78
N GLY A 96 4.00 20.07 13.60
CA GLY A 96 3.84 21.14 14.59
C GLY A 96 2.65 20.89 15.52
N ALA A 97 1.72 21.85 15.58
CA ALA A 97 0.54 21.81 16.46
C ALA A 97 -0.51 20.74 16.10
N GLN A 98 -0.37 20.02 14.98
CA GLN A 98 -1.27 18.92 14.59
C GLN A 98 -0.65 17.54 14.79
N ARG A 99 0.50 17.45 15.44
CA ARG A 99 1.26 16.22 15.56
C ARG A 99 0.59 15.15 16.41
N GLN A 100 -0.26 15.54 17.36
CA GLN A 100 -1.13 14.65 18.12
C GLN A 100 -2.11 13.83 17.26
N PHE A 101 -2.27 14.16 15.97
CA PHE A 101 -3.09 13.41 15.01
C PHE A 101 -2.28 12.47 14.11
N TYR A 102 -0.96 12.36 14.31
CA TYR A 102 -0.10 11.48 13.51
C TYR A 102 -0.65 10.04 13.52
N LEU A 103 -0.97 9.53 12.32
CA LEU A 103 -1.56 8.21 12.06
C LEU A 103 -2.90 7.89 12.75
N LYS A 104 -3.48 8.85 13.48
CA LYS A 104 -4.78 8.66 14.15
C LYS A 104 -5.92 8.54 13.13
N GLY A 105 -6.76 7.54 13.36
CA GLY A 105 -7.95 7.29 12.57
C GLY A 105 -8.40 5.84 12.69
N LYS A 106 -9.46 5.47 11.98
CA LYS A 106 -10.08 4.15 12.07
C LYS A 106 -10.27 3.55 10.68
N PRO A 107 -10.25 2.21 10.55
CA PRO A 107 -10.70 1.56 9.32
C PRO A 107 -12.16 1.94 9.01
N THR A 108 -12.46 2.03 7.72
CA THR A 108 -13.77 2.39 7.20
C THR A 108 -14.22 1.34 6.21
N VAL A 109 -15.48 0.93 6.31
CA VAL A 109 -16.08 -0.08 5.44
C VAL A 109 -17.03 0.61 4.48
N PHE A 110 -17.01 0.17 3.23
CA PHE A 110 -17.95 0.56 2.18
C PHE A 110 -18.51 -0.69 1.54
N LEU A 111 -19.83 -0.73 1.39
CA LEU A 111 -20.50 -1.70 0.53
C LEU A 111 -20.79 -1.02 -0.80
N LEU A 112 -20.23 -1.58 -1.88
CA LEU A 112 -20.39 -1.06 -3.23
C LEU A 112 -21.20 -2.03 -4.09
N ASP A 113 -21.94 -1.50 -5.05
CA ASP A 113 -22.47 -2.32 -6.14
C ASP A 113 -21.35 -2.72 -7.14
N GLN A 114 -21.67 -3.57 -8.12
CA GLN A 114 -20.71 -3.97 -9.16
C GLN A 114 -20.26 -2.81 -10.07
N LYS A 115 -21.01 -1.70 -10.08
CA LYS A 115 -20.67 -0.44 -10.77
C LYS A 115 -19.87 0.51 -9.88
N THR A 116 -19.43 0.03 -8.70
CA THR A 116 -18.66 0.74 -7.68
C THR A 116 -19.35 1.99 -7.12
N HIS A 117 -20.68 2.02 -7.06
CA HIS A 117 -21.42 3.03 -6.30
C HIS A 117 -21.54 2.59 -4.83
N ILE A 118 -21.33 3.54 -3.92
CA ILE A 118 -21.48 3.32 -2.48
C ILE A 118 -22.96 3.13 -2.17
N GLN A 119 -23.32 1.95 -1.66
CA GLN A 119 -24.63 1.63 -1.13
C GLN A 119 -24.67 1.94 0.37
N GLU A 120 -23.63 1.52 1.10
CA GLU A 120 -23.51 1.72 2.53
C GLU A 120 -22.07 2.04 2.92
N LYS A 121 -21.89 2.72 4.06
CA LYS A 121 -20.58 3.00 4.63
C LYS A 121 -20.65 3.16 6.14
N HIS A 122 -19.64 2.67 6.84
CA HIS A 122 -19.51 2.80 8.29
C HIS A 122 -18.05 2.78 8.74
N ILE A 123 -17.82 3.11 10.00
CA ILE A 123 -16.50 3.08 10.63
C ILE A 123 -16.40 1.80 11.45
N ILE A 124 -15.25 1.11 11.40
CA ILE A 124 -14.96 0.03 12.35
C ILE A 124 -14.81 0.65 13.73
N THR A 125 -15.68 0.24 14.64
CA THR A 125 -15.81 0.85 15.97
C THR A 125 -14.67 0.40 16.86
N ASP A 126 -14.42 -0.91 16.88
CA ASP A 126 -13.48 -1.56 17.78
C ASP A 126 -12.67 -2.68 17.09
N ILE A 127 -11.53 -3.01 17.71
CA ILE A 127 -10.74 -4.20 17.40
C ILE A 127 -10.74 -5.08 18.64
N LEU A 128 -11.44 -6.20 18.55
CA LEU A 128 -11.58 -7.19 19.61
C LEU A 128 -10.31 -8.04 19.70
N ASP A 129 -10.04 -8.55 20.90
CA ASP A 129 -8.98 -9.51 21.18
C ASP A 129 -7.56 -9.01 20.84
N PHE A 130 -7.38 -7.69 20.75
CA PHE A 130 -6.09 -7.07 20.47
C PHE A 130 -5.29 -6.87 21.77
N PRO A 131 -4.12 -7.51 21.95
CA PRO A 131 -3.50 -7.67 23.27
C PRO A 131 -2.53 -6.53 23.66
N MET A 132 -2.59 -5.35 23.04
CA MET A 132 -1.57 -4.31 23.26
C MET A 132 -2.14 -2.98 23.77
N ASP A 133 -1.56 -2.52 24.88
CA ASP A 133 -1.76 -1.18 25.45
C ASP A 133 -0.92 -0.10 24.74
N GLU A 134 -0.02 -0.51 23.84
CA GLU A 134 0.84 0.40 23.08
C GLU A 134 0.05 1.30 22.12
N ARG A 135 0.64 2.42 21.70
CA ARG A 135 0.05 3.25 20.65
C ARG A 135 0.30 2.61 19.28
N TRP A 136 -0.78 2.31 18.57
CA TRP A 136 -0.71 1.68 17.27
C TRP A 136 -1.60 2.38 16.24
N ALA A 137 -1.38 2.07 14.98
CA ALA A 137 -2.25 2.41 13.87
C ALA A 137 -2.32 1.27 12.86
N ILE A 138 -3.51 1.04 12.31
CA ILE A 138 -3.68 0.18 11.13
C ILE A 138 -3.39 0.97 9.86
N GLU A 139 -2.68 0.36 8.92
CA GLU A 139 -2.43 0.84 7.55
C GLU A 139 -2.62 -0.30 6.54
N ASP A 140 -2.67 0.05 5.25
CA ASP A 140 -2.49 -0.86 4.12
C ASP A 140 -3.33 -2.15 4.18
N THR A 141 -4.65 -1.99 4.33
CA THR A 141 -5.59 -3.11 4.41
C THR A 141 -5.71 -3.85 3.08
N ARG A 142 -5.74 -5.18 3.12
CA ARG A 142 -6.13 -6.09 2.03
C ARG A 142 -7.09 -7.11 2.58
N MET A 143 -7.90 -7.70 1.72
CA MET A 143 -8.89 -8.68 2.14
C MET A 143 -8.78 -9.96 1.31
N PHE A 144 -9.12 -11.09 1.91
CA PHE A 144 -9.15 -12.40 1.28
C PHE A 144 -10.14 -13.32 2.02
N TRP A 145 -10.55 -14.40 1.37
CA TRP A 145 -11.34 -15.44 2.00
C TRP A 145 -10.43 -16.48 2.64
N TRP A 146 -10.83 -16.99 3.80
CA TRP A 146 -10.21 -18.18 4.42
C TRP A 146 -11.26 -18.96 5.18
N LYS A 147 -11.55 -20.20 4.75
CA LYS A 147 -12.54 -21.08 5.37
C LYS A 147 -13.90 -20.38 5.59
N GLY A 148 -14.35 -19.65 4.57
CA GLY A 148 -15.62 -18.91 4.60
C GLY A 148 -15.62 -17.63 5.45
N ARG A 149 -14.48 -17.22 6.01
CA ARG A 149 -14.35 -15.95 6.77
C ARG A 149 -13.73 -14.85 5.92
N LYS A 150 -14.20 -13.62 6.13
CA LYS A 150 -13.67 -12.39 5.53
C LYS A 150 -12.42 -11.96 6.30
N MET A 151 -11.25 -12.42 5.85
CA MET A 151 -9.98 -12.06 6.47
C MET A 151 -9.51 -10.69 5.99
N VAL A 152 -8.89 -9.95 6.90
CA VAL A 152 -8.23 -8.68 6.65
C VAL A 152 -6.75 -8.85 7.01
N ASN A 153 -5.90 -8.73 5.99
CA ASN A 153 -4.47 -8.52 6.16
C ASN A 153 -4.23 -7.02 6.28
N HIS A 154 -3.47 -6.59 7.29
CA HIS A 154 -3.14 -5.18 7.46
C HIS A 154 -1.77 -4.99 8.08
N SER A 155 -1.23 -3.79 7.90
CA SER A 155 -0.01 -3.37 8.58
C SER A 155 -0.40 -2.79 9.94
N LEU A 156 0.12 -3.37 11.00
CA LEU A 156 0.05 -2.80 12.34
C LEU A 156 1.33 -1.99 12.58
N VAL A 157 1.17 -0.67 12.65
CA VAL A 157 2.25 0.29 12.89
C VAL A 157 2.31 0.61 14.37
N MET A 158 3.43 0.30 15.01
CA MET A 158 3.70 0.66 16.40
C MET A 158 4.30 2.06 16.45
N ILE A 159 3.79 2.92 17.33
CA ILE A 159 4.13 4.33 17.41
C ILE A 159 4.81 4.62 18.75
N GLY A 160 6.06 5.03 18.69
CA GLY A 160 6.89 5.34 19.85
C GLY A 160 7.67 6.65 19.68
N PRO A 161 8.23 7.21 20.76
CA PRO A 161 9.10 8.37 20.68
C PRO A 161 10.45 7.97 20.06
N VAL A 162 10.85 8.63 18.97
CA VAL A 162 12.18 8.58 18.36
C VAL A 162 12.73 10.00 18.38
N ASP A 163 13.84 10.26 19.07
CA ASP A 163 14.40 11.61 19.27
C ASP A 163 13.40 12.61 19.88
N GLY A 164 12.60 12.15 20.86
CA GLY A 164 11.54 12.95 21.47
C GLY A 164 10.33 13.17 20.55
N VAL A 165 10.28 12.45 19.41
CA VAL A 165 9.26 12.60 18.38
C VAL A 165 8.50 11.30 18.12
N ASP A 166 7.18 11.28 18.38
CA ASP A 166 6.27 10.24 17.86
C ASP A 166 6.56 9.89 16.41
N ASN A 167 6.99 8.66 16.19
CA ASN A 167 7.35 8.10 14.89
C ASN A 167 7.03 6.59 14.87
N GLN A 168 7.10 5.98 13.69
CA GLN A 168 6.97 4.53 13.53
C GLN A 168 8.22 3.86 14.11
N VAL A 169 8.04 2.94 15.07
CA VAL A 169 9.15 2.17 15.67
C VAL A 169 9.23 0.74 15.13
N SER A 170 8.09 0.18 14.75
CA SER A 170 8.01 -1.09 14.03
C SER A 170 6.72 -1.15 13.22
N VAL A 171 6.73 -2.03 12.22
CA VAL A 171 5.55 -2.40 11.44
C VAL A 171 5.52 -3.90 11.28
N LYS A 172 4.38 -4.52 11.59
CA LYS A 172 4.17 -5.95 11.44
C LYS A 172 2.95 -6.22 10.55
N SER A 173 2.99 -7.31 9.77
CA SER A 173 1.78 -7.82 9.16
C SER A 173 0.90 -8.47 10.23
N ALA A 174 -0.39 -8.18 10.18
CA ALA A 174 -1.39 -8.71 11.11
C ALA A 174 -2.59 -9.26 10.34
N LEU A 175 -3.26 -10.25 10.94
CA LEU A 175 -4.51 -10.81 10.44
C LEU A 175 -5.66 -10.48 11.40
N SER A 176 -6.82 -10.21 10.82
CA SER A 176 -8.07 -10.02 11.57
C SER A 176 -9.25 -10.55 10.76
N VAL A 177 -10.35 -10.90 11.42
CA VAL A 177 -11.64 -11.17 10.75
C VAL A 177 -12.45 -9.89 10.73
N LEU A 178 -13.06 -9.57 9.59
CA LEU A 178 -14.09 -8.53 9.49
C LEU A 178 -15.45 -9.11 9.92
N GLU A 179 -15.99 -8.61 11.02
CA GLU A 179 -17.36 -8.89 11.48
C GLU A 179 -18.25 -7.70 11.07
N ASN A 180 -18.88 -7.82 9.90
CA ASN A 180 -19.54 -6.69 9.24
C ASN A 180 -20.76 -6.18 10.01
N GLU A 181 -21.55 -7.10 10.57
CA GLU A 181 -22.77 -6.81 11.34
C GLU A 181 -22.42 -6.12 12.66
N ALA A 182 -21.36 -6.58 13.33
CA ALA A 182 -20.84 -5.99 14.56
C ALA A 182 -20.04 -4.69 14.31
N LYS A 183 -19.62 -4.43 13.07
CA LYS A 183 -18.76 -3.29 12.69
C LYS A 183 -17.44 -3.29 13.46
N THR A 184 -16.87 -4.47 13.63
CA THR A 184 -15.62 -4.71 14.38
C THR A 184 -14.61 -5.46 13.53
N PHE A 185 -13.36 -5.38 13.94
CA PHE A 185 -12.37 -6.41 13.61
C PHE A 185 -12.18 -7.32 14.80
N ARG A 186 -12.02 -8.62 14.56
CA ARG A 186 -11.50 -9.56 15.55
C ARG A 186 -10.05 -9.87 15.23
N PHE A 187 -9.13 -9.48 16.10
CA PHE A 187 -7.71 -9.74 15.88
C PHE A 187 -7.43 -11.24 15.94
N CYS A 188 -6.68 -11.76 14.96
CA CYS A 188 -6.31 -13.17 14.92
C CYS A 188 -4.88 -13.41 15.41
N GLY A 189 -3.98 -12.47 15.17
CA GLY A 189 -2.58 -12.60 15.55
C GLY A 189 -1.62 -12.03 14.52
N PHE A 190 -0.34 -12.17 14.84
CA PHE A 190 0.77 -11.93 13.94
C PHE A 190 1.20 -13.27 13.33
N PRO A 191 1.22 -13.41 12.00
CA PRO A 191 1.74 -14.61 11.37
C PRO A 191 3.19 -14.86 11.79
N GLN A 192 3.49 -16.08 12.23
CA GLN A 192 4.84 -16.54 12.54
C GLN A 192 5.42 -17.22 11.31
N VAL A 193 6.69 -16.96 11.01
CA VAL A 193 7.38 -17.54 9.86
C VAL A 193 8.64 -18.27 10.31
N ASP A 194 9.11 -19.23 9.51
CA ASP A 194 10.23 -20.13 9.82
C ASP A 194 11.63 -19.51 9.65
N PHE A 195 11.72 -18.18 9.68
CA PHE A 195 12.97 -17.43 9.58
C PHE A 195 12.89 -16.09 10.32
N PRO A 196 14.04 -15.46 10.63
CA PRO A 196 14.05 -14.15 11.28
C PRO A 196 13.41 -13.05 10.41
N VAL A 197 12.52 -12.26 11.02
CA VAL A 197 11.87 -11.10 10.39
C VAL A 197 12.48 -9.79 10.85
N GLN A 198 12.32 -8.73 10.05
CA GLN A 198 12.75 -7.38 10.40
C GLN A 198 11.70 -6.66 11.26
N ASN A 199 12.08 -5.50 11.81
CA ASN A 199 11.15 -4.64 12.54
C ASN A 199 10.14 -3.92 11.63
N PHE A 200 10.39 -3.85 10.32
CA PHE A 200 9.56 -3.14 9.35
C PHE A 200 9.14 -4.08 8.22
N GLU A 201 8.15 -4.91 8.53
CA GLU A 201 7.58 -5.87 7.60
C GLU A 201 6.27 -5.33 7.02
N LYS A 202 6.22 -5.18 5.69
CA LYS A 202 5.04 -4.72 4.95
C LYS A 202 4.85 -5.60 3.71
N ASN A 203 3.69 -5.46 3.08
CA ASN A 203 3.39 -6.05 1.77
C ASN A 203 3.35 -7.59 1.75
N TRP A 204 3.09 -8.24 2.88
CA TRP A 204 2.75 -9.67 2.90
C TRP A 204 1.35 -9.86 2.32
N VAL A 205 1.19 -10.81 1.40
CA VAL A 205 -0.09 -11.06 0.71
C VAL A 205 -0.48 -12.53 0.77
N TYR A 206 -1.78 -12.79 0.77
CA TYR A 206 -2.36 -14.09 1.11
C TYR A 206 -3.28 -14.61 0.01
N LYS A 207 -3.32 -15.94 -0.14
CA LYS A 207 -4.26 -16.63 -1.05
C LYS A 207 -4.67 -17.97 -0.45
N GLU A 208 -5.97 -18.18 -0.33
CA GLU A 208 -6.55 -19.50 -0.13
C GLU A 208 -6.56 -20.27 -1.46
N TRP A 209 -6.07 -21.51 -1.43
CA TRP A 209 -6.06 -22.43 -2.56
C TRP A 209 -6.09 -23.87 -2.05
N GLU A 210 -6.98 -24.71 -2.59
CA GLU A 210 -7.08 -26.13 -2.23
C GLU A 210 -7.15 -26.41 -0.71
N ASN A 211 -7.90 -25.57 0.02
CA ASN A 211 -8.01 -25.58 1.49
C ASN A 211 -6.71 -25.29 2.26
N GLU A 212 -5.67 -24.82 1.58
CA GLU A 212 -4.44 -24.31 2.18
C GLU A 212 -4.44 -22.77 2.15
N LEU A 213 -3.81 -22.16 3.16
CA LEU A 213 -3.55 -20.72 3.18
C LEU A 213 -2.08 -20.46 2.84
N LEU A 214 -1.85 -19.81 1.71
CA LEU A 214 -0.54 -19.41 1.25
C LEU A 214 -0.24 -17.96 1.67
N LEU A 215 1.00 -17.73 2.10
CA LEU A 215 1.59 -16.42 2.36
C LEU A 215 2.72 -16.17 1.37
N PHE A 216 2.55 -15.17 0.50
CA PHE A 216 3.61 -14.65 -0.35
C PHE A 216 4.36 -13.56 0.42
N TYR A 217 5.61 -13.87 0.81
CA TYR A 217 6.40 -13.06 1.73
C TYR A 217 7.31 -12.05 1.00
N SER A 218 8.11 -12.50 0.02
CA SER A 218 9.04 -11.65 -0.71
C SER A 218 9.19 -12.02 -2.19
N ILE A 219 9.66 -11.08 -3.02
CA ILE A 219 10.00 -11.28 -4.44
C ILE A 219 11.49 -11.63 -4.64
N SER A 220 12.38 -11.16 -3.77
CA SER A 220 13.83 -11.36 -3.90
C SER A 220 14.47 -11.69 -2.54
N PRO A 221 14.72 -12.99 -2.22
CA PRO A 221 14.32 -14.16 -3.00
C PRO A 221 12.79 -14.31 -3.06
N PHE A 222 12.29 -15.04 -4.04
CA PHE A 222 10.87 -15.36 -4.11
C PHE A 222 10.54 -16.40 -3.06
N ARG A 223 9.72 -15.99 -2.10
CA ARG A 223 9.39 -16.80 -0.94
C ARG A 223 7.88 -16.92 -0.77
N VAL A 224 7.43 -18.16 -0.72
CA VAL A 224 6.04 -18.52 -0.45
C VAL A 224 6.03 -19.51 0.71
N LEU A 225 5.14 -19.27 1.66
CA LEU A 225 4.92 -20.11 2.82
C LEU A 225 3.51 -20.67 2.83
N ARG A 226 3.33 -21.79 3.51
CA ARG A 226 2.04 -22.41 3.78
C ARG A 226 1.74 -22.36 5.27
N LEU A 227 0.47 -22.11 5.63
CA LEU A 227 0.00 -22.22 7.00
C LEU A 227 0.06 -23.67 7.48
N GLU A 228 0.84 -23.95 8.52
CA GLU A 228 0.97 -25.28 9.13
C GLU A 228 0.12 -25.39 10.41
N ASN A 229 -0.04 -24.30 11.16
CA ASN A 229 -0.85 -24.29 12.39
C ASN A 229 -1.71 -23.02 12.47
N GLU A 230 -3.02 -23.20 12.44
CA GLU A 230 -3.99 -22.11 12.46
C GLU A 230 -4.10 -21.42 13.82
N ASN A 231 -3.87 -22.14 14.93
CA ASN A 231 -4.08 -21.61 16.28
C ASN A 231 -3.08 -20.49 16.64
N ASN A 232 -1.87 -20.56 16.10
CA ASN A 232 -0.80 -19.60 16.32
C ASN A 232 -0.37 -18.86 15.04
N LEU A 233 -1.08 -19.10 13.92
CA LEU A 233 -0.75 -18.56 12.59
C LEU A 233 0.70 -18.86 12.18
N GLU A 234 1.15 -20.10 12.37
CA GLU A 234 2.50 -20.53 11.99
C GLU A 234 2.56 -20.94 10.52
N PHE A 235 3.48 -20.33 9.80
CA PHE A 235 3.74 -20.53 8.38
C PHE A 235 5.13 -21.12 8.17
N LYS A 236 5.24 -22.06 7.22
CA LYS A 236 6.48 -22.70 6.82
C LYS A 236 6.78 -22.48 5.35
N SER A 237 8.04 -22.19 5.03
CA SER A 237 8.49 -21.96 3.66
C SER A 237 8.33 -23.21 2.81
N ILE A 238 7.63 -23.08 1.68
CA ILE A 238 7.48 -24.12 0.65
C ILE A 238 8.25 -23.77 -0.63
N ILE A 239 8.50 -22.48 -0.86
CA ILE A 239 9.33 -21.96 -1.95
C ILE A 239 10.29 -20.92 -1.38
N ASN A 240 11.57 -21.02 -1.72
CA ASN A 240 12.58 -20.02 -1.41
C ASN A 240 13.68 -20.08 -2.48
N GLN A 241 13.50 -19.33 -3.56
CA GLN A 241 14.42 -19.35 -4.71
C GLN A 241 14.68 -17.96 -5.28
N PRO A 242 15.85 -17.69 -5.85
CA PRO A 242 16.06 -16.48 -6.64
C PRO A 242 15.19 -16.50 -7.91
N LEU A 243 14.79 -15.32 -8.38
CA LEU A 243 14.13 -15.15 -9.67
C LEU A 243 14.98 -14.31 -10.62
N SER A 244 14.61 -14.30 -11.91
CA SER A 244 15.29 -13.50 -12.92
C SER A 244 15.21 -12.00 -12.62
N SER A 245 16.15 -11.23 -13.18
CA SER A 245 16.18 -9.77 -13.04
C SER A 245 14.93 -9.09 -13.61
N LYS A 246 14.22 -9.75 -14.55
CA LYS A 246 12.98 -9.24 -15.13
C LYS A 246 11.89 -8.98 -14.09
N ILE A 247 11.83 -9.75 -13.01
CA ILE A 247 10.84 -9.58 -11.93
C ILE A 247 11.44 -8.93 -10.67
N THR A 248 12.72 -9.12 -10.40
CA THR A 248 13.38 -8.52 -9.21
C THR A 248 13.79 -7.07 -9.43
N ASN A 249 13.86 -6.59 -10.67
CA ASN A 249 14.10 -5.18 -11.02
C ASN A 249 13.42 -4.79 -12.36
N PRO A 250 12.08 -4.89 -12.48
CA PRO A 250 11.37 -4.75 -13.75
C PRO A 250 11.46 -3.34 -14.34
N GLY A 251 11.63 -2.31 -13.51
CA GLY A 251 11.81 -0.93 -13.96
C GLY A 251 13.27 -0.52 -14.17
N GLY A 252 14.24 -1.36 -13.81
CA GLY A 252 15.65 -0.98 -13.83
C GLY A 252 16.05 0.06 -12.78
N PHE A 253 15.21 0.34 -11.79
CA PHE A 253 15.43 1.42 -10.80
C PHE A 253 16.41 1.04 -9.68
N GLY A 254 16.74 -0.24 -9.54
CA GLY A 254 17.64 -0.71 -8.47
C GLY A 254 17.03 -0.61 -7.07
N THR A 255 15.71 -0.43 -6.97
CA THR A 255 14.97 -0.41 -5.70
C THR A 255 14.19 -1.71 -5.50
N MET A 256 13.81 -2.00 -4.26
CA MET A 256 13.08 -3.20 -3.90
C MET A 256 11.73 -3.31 -4.62
N VAL A 257 11.42 -4.50 -5.12
CA VAL A 257 10.10 -4.88 -5.63
C VAL A 257 9.29 -5.49 -4.49
N SER A 258 8.06 -5.06 -4.33
CA SER A 258 7.18 -5.51 -3.26
C SER A 258 5.81 -5.91 -3.81
N PHE A 259 5.13 -6.84 -3.14
CA PHE A 259 3.74 -7.12 -3.46
C PHE A 259 2.86 -5.89 -3.16
N SER A 260 1.74 -5.77 -3.87
CA SER A 260 0.81 -4.65 -3.70
C SER A 260 -0.55 -5.13 -3.20
N ALA A 261 -1.09 -6.19 -3.80
CA ALA A 261 -2.41 -6.74 -3.54
C ALA A 261 -2.37 -8.26 -3.42
N ASN A 262 -3.35 -8.83 -2.71
CA ASN A 262 -3.57 -10.29 -2.67
C ASN A 262 -3.77 -10.85 -4.10
N PRO A 263 -3.24 -12.06 -4.41
CA PRO A 263 -3.50 -12.71 -5.68
C PRO A 263 -5.00 -12.94 -5.90
N VAL A 264 -5.46 -12.72 -7.13
CA VAL A 264 -6.84 -12.99 -7.55
C VAL A 264 -6.88 -13.98 -8.70
N ASP A 265 -7.96 -14.75 -8.81
CA ASP A 265 -8.12 -15.69 -9.92
C ASP A 265 -8.19 -14.96 -11.26
N PHE A 266 -7.26 -15.31 -12.16
CA PHE A 266 -7.14 -14.72 -13.48
C PHE A 266 -7.72 -15.60 -14.57
N ASP A 267 -7.43 -16.90 -14.51
CA ASP A 267 -8.05 -17.96 -15.31
C ASP A 267 -7.92 -19.29 -14.54
N GLU A 268 -8.08 -20.42 -15.23
CA GLU A 268 -7.96 -21.76 -14.64
C GLU A 268 -6.54 -22.06 -14.16
N ASN A 269 -5.52 -21.54 -14.87
CA ASN A 269 -4.12 -21.88 -14.67
C ASN A 269 -3.36 -20.84 -13.84
N TYR A 270 -3.85 -19.60 -13.80
CA TYR A 270 -3.11 -18.47 -13.25
C TYR A 270 -3.88 -17.67 -12.20
N TRP A 271 -3.13 -17.20 -11.20
CA TRP A 271 -3.50 -16.02 -10.41
C TRP A 271 -2.86 -14.77 -11.00
N LEU A 272 -3.57 -13.66 -10.93
CA LEU A 272 -3.01 -12.33 -11.15
C LEU A 272 -2.54 -11.76 -9.81
N MET A 273 -1.27 -11.38 -9.78
CA MET A 273 -0.67 -10.64 -8.67
C MET A 273 -0.11 -9.30 -9.17
N ILE A 274 -0.21 -8.26 -8.34
CA ILE A 274 0.35 -6.95 -8.62
C ILE A 274 1.55 -6.69 -7.73
N VAL A 275 2.69 -6.42 -8.36
CA VAL A 275 3.91 -5.97 -7.68
C VAL A 275 4.14 -4.50 -7.98
N HIS A 276 4.88 -3.82 -7.10
CA HIS A 276 5.29 -2.45 -7.30
C HIS A 276 6.78 -2.25 -7.06
N GLN A 277 7.32 -1.23 -7.72
CA GLN A 277 8.68 -0.74 -7.55
C GLN A 277 8.63 0.78 -7.45
N ILE A 278 9.49 1.35 -6.60
CA ILE A 278 9.55 2.79 -6.37
C ILE A 278 10.72 3.38 -7.15
N ASP A 279 10.44 4.36 -8.01
CA ASP A 279 11.44 5.22 -8.61
C ASP A 279 11.57 6.52 -7.79
N ASN A 280 12.76 6.80 -7.28
CA ASN A 280 13.04 7.99 -6.46
C ASN A 280 13.38 9.17 -7.37
N LYS A 281 12.36 9.94 -7.74
CA LYS A 281 12.51 11.13 -8.59
C LYS A 281 12.77 12.39 -7.76
N ILE A 282 13.20 13.45 -8.45
CA ILE A 282 13.31 14.80 -7.87
C ILE A 282 11.96 15.29 -7.30
N SER A 283 10.84 14.88 -7.90
CA SER A 283 9.49 15.18 -7.44
C SER A 283 9.03 14.34 -6.23
N GLY A 284 9.83 13.37 -5.79
CA GLY A 284 9.50 12.40 -4.75
C GLY A 284 9.37 10.98 -5.29
N ARG A 285 8.69 10.12 -4.52
CA ARG A 285 8.50 8.71 -4.88
C ARG A 285 7.49 8.58 -6.03
N CYS A 286 7.85 7.82 -7.06
CA CYS A 286 6.94 7.42 -8.12
C CYS A 286 6.75 5.90 -8.10
N TYR A 287 5.52 5.47 -7.85
CA TYR A 287 5.17 4.05 -7.79
C TYR A 287 4.85 3.57 -9.20
N TYR A 288 5.46 2.46 -9.58
CA TYR A 288 5.16 1.74 -10.80
C TYR A 288 4.64 0.36 -10.43
N HIS A 289 3.58 -0.08 -11.10
CA HIS A 289 2.94 -1.36 -10.81
C HIS A 289 2.95 -2.27 -12.04
N TRP A 290 3.30 -3.53 -11.85
CA TRP A 290 3.31 -4.55 -12.89
C TRP A 290 2.35 -5.67 -12.54
N ALA A 291 1.79 -6.27 -13.58
CA ALA A 291 1.00 -7.48 -13.46
C ALA A 291 1.90 -8.70 -13.61
N VAL A 292 1.73 -9.68 -12.73
CA VAL A 292 2.47 -10.95 -12.71
C VAL A 292 1.46 -12.08 -12.69
N LEU A 293 1.62 -13.07 -13.57
CA LEU A 293 0.84 -14.29 -13.56
C LEU A 293 1.61 -15.38 -12.82
N ILE A 294 1.00 -15.88 -11.75
CA ILE A 294 1.52 -17.00 -10.96
C ILE A 294 0.78 -18.25 -11.39
N ASN A 295 1.52 -19.29 -11.79
CA ASN A 295 0.94 -20.57 -12.12
C ASN A 295 0.40 -21.23 -10.84
N LYS A 296 -0.85 -21.67 -10.85
CA LYS A 296 -1.51 -22.24 -9.64
C LYS A 296 -0.92 -23.58 -9.23
N ALA A 297 -0.44 -24.39 -10.18
CA ALA A 297 0.12 -25.70 -9.91
C ALA A 297 1.54 -25.62 -9.33
N THR A 298 2.36 -24.68 -9.82
CA THR A 298 3.75 -24.53 -9.35
C THR A 298 3.92 -23.45 -8.29
N VAL A 299 2.97 -22.54 -8.17
CA VAL A 299 3.00 -21.36 -7.28
C VAL A 299 4.15 -20.39 -7.62
N ILE A 300 4.73 -20.52 -8.81
CA ILE A 300 5.86 -19.71 -9.31
C ILE A 300 5.38 -18.69 -10.35
N PRO A 301 5.97 -17.48 -10.40
CA PRO A 301 5.71 -16.53 -11.47
C PRO A 301 6.25 -17.02 -12.81
N GLU A 302 5.39 -17.05 -13.83
CA GLU A 302 5.76 -17.48 -15.19
C GLU A 302 5.71 -16.34 -16.20
N ARG A 303 4.82 -15.36 -15.99
CA ARG A 303 4.62 -14.25 -16.93
C ARG A 303 4.50 -12.93 -16.20
N MET A 304 4.92 -11.86 -16.86
CA MET A 304 4.86 -10.51 -16.33
C MET A 304 4.55 -9.51 -17.43
N SER A 305 3.86 -8.42 -17.10
CA SER A 305 3.65 -7.33 -18.06
C SER A 305 4.99 -6.71 -18.45
N SER A 306 5.25 -6.57 -19.75
CA SER A 306 6.47 -5.94 -20.32
C SER A 306 6.68 -4.48 -19.94
N LYS A 307 5.62 -3.81 -19.46
CA LYS A 307 5.63 -2.42 -19.00
C LYS A 307 4.69 -2.28 -17.78
N PRO A 308 4.84 -1.22 -16.97
CA PRO A 308 3.94 -0.98 -15.86
C PRO A 308 2.48 -0.89 -16.34
N VAL A 309 1.58 -1.64 -15.70
CA VAL A 309 0.13 -1.53 -15.93
C VAL A 309 -0.43 -0.23 -15.35
N PHE A 310 0.23 0.31 -14.32
CA PHE A 310 -0.02 1.62 -13.73
C PHE A 310 1.28 2.33 -13.35
N SER A 311 1.20 3.65 -13.37
CA SER A 311 2.18 4.54 -12.75
C SER A 311 1.43 5.50 -11.82
N GLY A 312 2.10 5.94 -10.75
CA GLY A 312 1.62 7.02 -9.91
C GLY A 312 1.75 8.40 -10.54
N MET A 313 2.34 8.51 -11.73
CA MET A 313 2.28 9.71 -12.55
C MET A 313 0.81 10.09 -12.79
N GLY A 314 0.42 11.27 -12.31
CA GLY A 314 -0.97 11.74 -12.38
C GLY A 314 -1.85 11.36 -11.20
N ALA A 315 -1.33 10.74 -10.13
CA ALA A 315 -2.10 10.49 -8.90
C ALA A 315 -2.66 11.79 -8.31
N ARG A 316 -3.90 11.74 -7.78
CA ARG A 316 -4.50 12.84 -7.01
C ARG A 316 -3.78 13.03 -5.67
N GLY A 317 -3.97 14.19 -5.05
CA GLY A 317 -3.42 14.49 -3.72
C GLY A 317 -2.09 15.25 -3.75
N ARG A 318 -1.45 15.35 -2.58
CA ARG A 318 -0.26 16.20 -2.39
C ARG A 318 1.05 15.55 -2.86
N THR A 319 1.11 14.23 -2.90
CA THR A 319 2.30 13.45 -3.29
C THR A 319 2.15 12.92 -4.73
N PRO A 320 2.44 13.75 -5.76
CA PRO A 320 2.49 13.28 -7.15
C PRO A 320 3.44 12.08 -7.25
N GLY A 321 3.04 11.06 -8.01
CA GLY A 321 3.83 9.82 -8.10
C GLY A 321 3.41 8.75 -7.09
N VAL A 322 2.67 9.09 -6.03
CA VAL A 322 2.20 8.11 -5.04
C VAL A 322 0.79 7.66 -5.40
N ARG A 323 0.73 6.52 -6.08
CA ARG A 323 -0.48 5.73 -6.26
C ARG A 323 -0.13 4.32 -5.83
N TYR A 324 -0.90 3.76 -4.92
CA TYR A 324 -0.66 2.42 -4.40
C TYR A 324 -1.86 1.52 -4.69
N ILE A 325 -1.70 0.58 -5.63
CA ILE A 325 -2.71 -0.46 -5.89
C ILE A 325 -2.72 -1.46 -4.72
N SER A 326 -3.59 -1.23 -3.74
CA SER A 326 -3.66 -2.06 -2.53
C SER A 326 -4.58 -3.28 -2.70
N SER A 327 -5.48 -3.26 -3.68
CA SER A 327 -6.33 -4.41 -3.97
C SER A 327 -6.81 -4.49 -5.41
N VAL A 328 -7.13 -5.72 -5.82
CA VAL A 328 -7.60 -6.05 -7.16
C VAL A 328 -8.81 -6.95 -7.03
N LEU A 329 -9.76 -6.83 -7.96
CA LEU A 329 -10.90 -7.72 -8.07
C LEU A 329 -11.16 -8.02 -9.55
N ARG A 330 -11.40 -9.29 -9.88
CA ARG A 330 -11.91 -9.67 -11.20
C ARG A 330 -13.44 -9.65 -11.16
N VAL A 331 -14.06 -8.92 -12.09
CA VAL A 331 -15.51 -8.86 -12.26
C VAL A 331 -15.82 -9.14 -13.73
N GLY A 332 -16.24 -10.36 -14.04
CA GLY A 332 -16.44 -10.81 -15.42
C GLY A 332 -15.15 -10.78 -16.24
N ASP A 333 -15.15 -10.04 -17.35
CA ASP A 333 -14.02 -9.82 -18.26
C ASP A 333 -13.19 -8.57 -17.91
N GLU A 334 -13.49 -7.91 -16.79
CA GLU A 334 -12.75 -6.76 -16.28
C GLU A 334 -11.97 -7.10 -15.01
N ILE A 335 -10.89 -6.34 -14.83
CA ILE A 335 -10.12 -6.27 -13.59
C ILE A 335 -10.23 -4.85 -13.03
N LEU A 336 -10.71 -4.77 -11.80
CA LEU A 336 -10.85 -3.54 -11.04
C LEU A 336 -9.62 -3.39 -10.14
N PHE A 337 -8.93 -2.27 -10.29
CA PHE A 337 -7.73 -1.92 -9.53
C PHE A 337 -8.07 -0.80 -8.56
N PHE A 338 -8.17 -1.15 -7.28
CA PHE A 338 -8.43 -0.20 -6.21
C PHE A 338 -7.12 0.34 -5.66
N ALA A 339 -7.05 1.66 -5.48
CA ALA A 339 -5.82 2.33 -5.15
C ALA A 339 -6.00 3.41 -4.08
N GLY A 340 -4.98 3.57 -3.23
CA GLY A 340 -4.75 4.82 -2.52
C GLY A 340 -4.02 5.80 -3.44
N GLU A 341 -4.53 7.03 -3.55
CA GLU A 341 -3.85 8.11 -4.29
C GLU A 341 -3.43 9.22 -3.35
N GLY A 342 -2.13 9.49 -3.35
CA GLY A 342 -1.49 10.54 -2.57
C GLY A 342 -1.72 10.46 -1.06
N ASP A 343 -1.99 9.24 -0.55
CA ASP A 343 -2.41 8.94 0.82
C ASP A 343 -3.64 9.75 1.29
N VAL A 344 -4.55 10.07 0.36
CA VAL A 344 -5.75 10.89 0.67
C VAL A 344 -7.04 10.42 0.01
N HIS A 345 -6.96 9.74 -1.13
CA HIS A 345 -8.14 9.25 -1.85
C HIS A 345 -8.13 7.73 -1.99
N VAL A 346 -9.33 7.18 -2.12
CA VAL A 346 -9.55 5.85 -2.71
C VAL A 346 -10.08 6.02 -4.12
N THR A 347 -9.46 5.34 -5.07
CA THR A 347 -9.92 5.30 -6.46
C THR A 347 -10.02 3.88 -6.99
N VAL A 348 -10.76 3.71 -8.08
CA VAL A 348 -10.83 2.47 -8.84
C VAL A 348 -10.62 2.75 -10.32
N THR A 349 -9.81 1.92 -10.97
CA THR A 349 -9.67 1.87 -12.44
C THR A 349 -10.07 0.50 -12.94
N ARG A 350 -10.87 0.45 -14.00
CA ARG A 350 -11.22 -0.79 -14.71
C ARG A 350 -10.29 -1.01 -15.89
N LYS A 351 -9.84 -2.24 -16.12
CA LYS A 351 -9.21 -2.64 -17.37
C LYS A 351 -9.79 -3.98 -17.84
N PRO A 352 -10.07 -4.14 -19.13
CA PRO A 352 -10.39 -5.46 -19.70
C PRO A 352 -9.23 -6.44 -19.50
N VAL A 353 -9.54 -7.70 -19.20
CA VAL A 353 -8.57 -8.80 -19.08
C VAL A 353 -7.67 -8.88 -20.32
N LYS A 354 -8.26 -8.76 -21.53
CA LYS A 354 -7.52 -8.77 -22.80
C LYS A 354 -6.41 -7.70 -22.88
N THR A 355 -6.60 -6.55 -22.23
CA THR A 355 -5.60 -5.49 -22.20
C THR A 355 -4.40 -5.89 -21.33
N ILE A 356 -4.63 -6.61 -20.24
CA ILE A 356 -3.56 -7.14 -19.38
C ILE A 356 -2.79 -8.23 -20.13
N ILE A 357 -3.48 -9.17 -20.77
CA ILE A 357 -2.85 -10.28 -21.53
C ILE A 357 -1.95 -9.76 -22.65
N LYS A 358 -2.40 -8.76 -23.41
CA LYS A 358 -1.67 -8.22 -24.56
C LYS A 358 -0.24 -7.78 -24.22
N ASP A 359 -0.02 -7.32 -23.00
CA ASP A 359 1.29 -6.80 -22.57
C ASP A 359 2.15 -7.86 -21.85
N MET A 360 1.67 -9.09 -21.66
CA MET A 360 2.38 -10.16 -20.93
C MET A 360 3.52 -10.77 -21.74
N VAL A 361 4.65 -10.97 -21.09
CA VAL A 361 5.85 -11.67 -21.60
C VAL A 361 6.28 -12.75 -20.62
N ASP A 362 7.00 -13.76 -21.11
CA ASP A 362 7.48 -14.87 -20.30
C ASP A 362 8.74 -14.45 -19.52
N LEU A 363 8.84 -14.94 -18.28
CA LEU A 363 9.89 -14.56 -17.32
C LEU A 363 11.21 -15.28 -17.54
#